data_AF-A0A7C2X8F9-F1
#
_entry.id   AF-A0A7C2X8F9-F1
#
_cell.length_a   1.000
_cell.length_b   1.000
_cell.length_c   1.000
_cell.angle_alpha   90.00
_cell.angle_beta   90.00
_cell.angle_gamma   90.00
#
_symmetry.space_group_name_H-M   'P 1'
#
loop_
_entity.id
_entity.type
_entity.pdbx_description
1 polymer ?
#
loop_
_entity_poly.entity_id
_entity_poly.type
_entity_poly.pdbx_seq_one_letter_code
_entity_poly.pdbx_strand_id
1 'polypeptide(L)'
;MSDTAVKSTPTRAWGLTSAVLLLLPLLLLGGVIALFLSTGGGLKLTSPAPVEALSVERTILQPGSIELVVRNTSPQDLTIAQVVVNDAVWPATITPSATIPRLGQATVRLDYQWSHGEAYNLTLFTNHAIPFTAEIPVAFNTPQPSVNSFGSFALIGLYVGVVPVYLGLVWYPALRQLGRRWMVFLLAITAGLLVFLGLDTLAEALEQASSVPTPMQGVGLVGVGSVATFFLLDAISRRQAGQGRSESERRLSLAYMIAVGIGLHNLGEGLAIGAAYNLGEIALGAFLVVGFIIQNITEGLGIIAPILRDRPGLRHLALLGLVGGAPAILGTWIGGFAPSPTLGVLFLAIGTGAVFEVVYEIAKLIQKDTSRQPMPLTVFSGLLTGLLLLWVTGLLIK
;
A
#
# COMPACT_ATOMS: atom_id res chain seq x y z
N MET A 1 -8.30 -2.70 56.69
CA MET A 1 -7.94 -1.49 55.90
C MET A 1 -6.43 -1.45 55.80
N SER A 2 -5.86 -1.83 54.66
CA SER A 2 -4.43 -1.69 54.39
C SER A 2 -4.28 -1.28 52.94
N ASP A 3 -4.19 0.03 52.77
CA ASP A 3 -4.08 0.75 51.51
C ASP A 3 -2.66 0.54 50.96
N THR A 4 -2.49 -0.35 49.98
CA THR A 4 -1.21 -0.54 49.30
C THR A 4 -1.05 0.57 48.26
N ALA A 5 -0.54 1.72 48.71
CA ALA A 5 -0.14 2.82 47.85
C ALA A 5 0.92 2.35 46.85
N VAL A 6 0.55 2.36 45.56
CA VAL A 6 1.48 2.17 44.45
C VAL A 6 2.43 3.37 44.45
N LYS A 7 3.68 3.17 44.88
CA LYS A 7 4.74 4.19 44.77
C LYS A 7 4.98 4.48 43.30
N SER A 8 4.64 5.68 42.85
CA SER A 8 5.03 6.19 41.54
C SER A 8 6.56 6.31 41.49
N THR A 9 7.21 5.51 40.66
CA THR A 9 8.65 5.62 40.39
C THR A 9 8.93 7.02 39.83
N PRO A 10 9.83 7.81 40.42
CA PRO A 10 10.12 9.16 39.93
C PRO A 10 10.66 9.05 38.49
N THR A 11 10.04 9.79 37.57
CA THR A 11 10.56 9.96 36.21
C THR A 11 11.92 10.64 36.32
N ARG A 12 12.99 9.90 36.01
CA ARG A 12 14.36 10.42 36.07
C ARG A 12 14.47 11.55 35.04
N ALA A 13 14.50 12.79 35.51
CA ALA A 13 14.67 13.97 34.65
C ALA A 13 15.93 13.79 33.79
N TRP A 14 15.84 14.11 32.50
CA TRP A 14 16.97 14.03 31.58
C TRP A 14 18.10 14.93 32.07
N GLY A 15 19.12 14.33 32.65
CA GLY A 15 20.31 15.05 33.12
C GLY A 15 21.21 15.44 31.95
N LEU A 16 22.02 16.47 32.14
CA LEU A 16 23.04 16.91 31.19
C LEU A 16 23.96 15.74 30.77
N THR A 17 24.27 14.83 31.70
CA THR A 17 25.03 13.60 31.46
C THR A 17 24.32 12.62 30.52
N SER A 18 23.00 12.46 30.64
CA SER A 18 22.21 11.63 29.72
C SER A 18 22.14 12.23 28.32
N ALA A 19 22.00 13.56 28.22
CA ALA A 19 22.05 14.26 26.93
C ALA A 19 23.43 14.12 26.27
N VAL A 20 24.52 14.29 27.04
CA VAL A 20 25.89 14.10 26.55
C VAL A 20 26.12 12.66 26.10
N LEU A 21 25.67 11.65 26.86
CA LEU A 21 25.84 10.24 26.48
C LEU A 21 25.05 9.85 25.21
N LEU A 22 23.92 10.52 24.94
CA LEU A 22 23.13 10.29 23.72
C LEU A 22 23.69 11.06 22.51
N LEU A 23 24.21 12.26 22.73
CA LEU A 23 24.74 13.11 21.66
C LEU A 23 26.18 12.80 21.28
N LEU A 24 27.01 12.33 22.24
CA LEU A 24 28.43 12.04 22.00
C LEU A 24 28.66 11.01 20.88
N PRO A 25 27.95 9.86 20.81
CA PRO A 25 28.09 8.94 19.69
C PRO A 25 27.72 9.56 18.34
N LEU A 26 26.69 10.42 18.30
CA LEU A 26 26.27 11.12 17.08
C LEU A 26 27.31 12.15 16.64
N LEU A 27 27.91 12.88 17.58
CA LEU A 27 28.99 13.82 17.31
C LEU A 27 30.25 13.11 16.83
N LEU A 28 30.63 12.00 17.47
CA LEU A 28 31.75 11.16 17.06
C LEU A 28 31.51 10.57 15.66
N LEU A 29 30.30 10.06 15.39
CA LEU A 29 29.91 9.58 14.07
C LEU A 29 30.00 10.70 13.02
N GLY A 30 29.48 11.89 13.33
CA GLY A 30 29.61 13.06 12.46
C GLY A 30 31.06 13.43 12.19
N GLY A 31 31.93 13.37 13.21
CA GLY A 31 33.37 13.57 13.07
C GLY A 31 34.05 12.51 12.20
N VAL A 32 33.70 11.23 12.36
CA VAL A 32 34.20 10.14 11.52
C VAL A 32 33.73 10.29 10.07
N ILE A 33 32.47 10.64 9.84
CA ILE A 33 31.93 10.91 8.49
C ILE A 33 32.66 12.10 7.85
N ALA A 34 32.84 13.20 8.58
CA ALA A 34 33.57 14.37 8.07
C ALA A 34 35.04 14.04 7.75
N LEU A 35 35.70 13.27 8.63
CA LEU A 35 37.06 12.78 8.38
C LEU A 35 37.08 11.91 7.12
N PHE A 36 36.14 10.98 6.96
CA PHE A 36 36.04 10.12 5.79
C PHE A 36 35.82 10.92 4.50
N LEU A 37 34.87 11.85 4.49
CA LEU A 37 34.57 12.70 3.32
C LEU A 37 35.74 13.62 2.96
N SER A 38 36.49 14.13 3.94
CA SER A 38 37.67 14.99 3.69
C SER A 38 38.92 14.23 3.23
N THR A 39 39.09 12.98 3.69
CA THR A 39 40.28 12.15 3.39
C THR A 39 40.04 11.10 2.31
N GLY A 40 38.80 10.95 1.82
CA GLY A 40 38.39 9.85 0.96
C GLY A 40 38.49 8.48 1.64
N GLY A 41 38.43 8.44 2.98
CA GLY A 41 38.69 7.22 3.75
C GLY A 41 40.11 6.67 3.60
N GLY A 42 41.07 7.51 3.18
CA GLY A 42 42.44 7.09 2.87
C GLY A 42 42.60 6.49 1.46
N LEU A 43 41.52 6.41 0.67
CA LEU A 43 41.53 5.90 -0.69
C LEU A 43 41.28 7.04 -1.68
N LYS A 44 42.27 7.35 -2.51
CA LYS A 44 42.12 8.31 -3.63
C LYS A 44 41.57 7.59 -4.86
N LEU A 45 40.31 7.20 -4.80
CA LEU A 45 39.61 6.59 -5.93
C LEU A 45 38.67 7.62 -6.55
N THR A 46 38.89 7.95 -7.81
CA THR A 46 37.93 8.69 -8.63
C THR A 46 37.05 7.67 -9.37
N SER A 47 35.73 7.89 -9.39
CA SER A 47 34.84 7.01 -10.16
C SER A 47 35.27 7.02 -11.63
N PRO A 48 35.47 5.85 -12.27
CA PRO A 48 35.90 5.79 -13.66
C PRO A 48 34.84 6.28 -14.64
N ALA A 49 33.58 6.35 -14.22
CA ALA A 49 32.46 6.90 -14.97
C ALA A 49 31.48 7.65 -14.05
N PRO A 50 30.73 8.64 -14.57
CA PRO A 50 29.65 9.26 -13.82
C PRO A 50 28.57 8.21 -13.49
N VAL A 51 28.10 8.21 -12.24
CA VAL A 51 26.99 7.35 -11.82
C VAL A 51 25.70 8.10 -12.07
N GLU A 52 25.07 7.82 -13.21
CA GLU A 52 23.80 8.43 -13.60
C GLU A 52 22.68 7.41 -13.52
N ALA A 53 21.54 7.86 -13.02
CA ALA A 53 20.31 7.11 -12.94
C ALA A 53 19.13 8.06 -13.14
N LEU A 54 18.24 7.69 -14.05
CA LEU A 54 17.02 8.41 -14.36
C LEU A 54 15.86 7.42 -14.27
N SER A 55 14.82 7.79 -13.54
CA SER A 55 13.58 7.01 -13.45
C SER A 55 12.46 7.72 -14.19
N VAL A 56 11.72 6.98 -15.02
CA VAL A 56 10.49 7.47 -15.65
C VAL A 56 9.35 7.14 -14.71
N GLU A 57 8.71 8.17 -14.15
CA GLU A 57 7.64 7.99 -13.16
C GLU A 57 6.26 7.90 -13.80
N ARG A 58 6.07 8.56 -14.95
CA ARG A 58 4.78 8.61 -15.64
C ARG A 58 4.94 8.94 -17.12
N THR A 59 4.10 8.31 -17.93
CA THR A 59 3.94 8.60 -19.36
C THR A 59 2.54 9.14 -19.60
N ILE A 60 2.42 10.28 -20.29
CA ILE A 60 1.15 10.90 -20.64
C ILE A 60 1.10 11.05 -22.16
N LEU A 61 0.13 10.40 -22.78
CA LEU A 61 -0.13 10.50 -24.21
C LEU A 61 -1.42 11.29 -24.42
N GLN A 62 -1.30 12.39 -25.14
CA GLN A 62 -2.43 13.20 -25.63
C GLN A 62 -2.28 13.35 -27.15
N PRO A 63 -3.37 13.61 -27.90
CA PRO A 63 -3.28 13.78 -29.34
C PRO A 63 -2.17 14.77 -29.75
N GLY A 64 -1.16 14.29 -30.47
CA GLY A 64 -0.03 15.10 -30.94
C GLY A 64 1.07 15.37 -29.90
N SER A 65 1.04 14.76 -28.71
CA SER A 65 2.11 14.90 -27.72
C SER A 65 2.36 13.65 -26.89
N ILE A 66 3.64 13.39 -26.60
CA ILE A 66 4.10 12.42 -25.61
C ILE A 66 4.83 13.20 -24.51
N GLU A 67 4.40 13.03 -23.26
CA GLU A 67 5.06 13.62 -22.11
C GLU A 67 5.58 12.52 -21.18
N LEU A 68 6.86 12.61 -20.83
CA LEU A 68 7.50 11.75 -19.83
C LEU A 68 7.80 12.57 -18.59
N VAL A 69 7.30 12.13 -17.45
CA VAL A 69 7.68 12.68 -16.15
C VAL A 69 8.85 11.85 -15.63
N VAL A 70 10.00 12.48 -15.47
CA VAL A 70 11.25 11.82 -15.09
C VAL A 70 11.78 12.36 -13.77
N ARG A 71 12.43 11.51 -12.97
CA ARG A 71 13.11 11.87 -11.73
C ARG A 71 14.58 11.49 -11.80
N ASN A 72 15.46 12.44 -11.46
CA ASN A 72 16.87 12.16 -11.31
C ASN A 72 17.13 11.35 -10.02
N THR A 73 17.56 10.11 -10.18
CA THR A 73 17.89 9.20 -9.08
C THR A 73 19.39 9.05 -8.85
N SER A 74 20.19 9.83 -9.58
CA SER A 74 21.65 9.89 -9.47
C SER A 74 22.11 10.53 -8.15
N PRO A 75 23.37 10.32 -7.73
CA PRO A 75 23.99 11.05 -6.62
C PRO A 75 24.23 12.54 -6.88
N GLN A 76 24.22 12.96 -8.15
CA GLN A 76 24.53 14.32 -8.60
C GLN A 76 23.45 14.82 -9.58
N ASP A 77 23.57 16.07 -10.01
CA ASP A 77 22.69 16.64 -11.03
C ASP A 77 22.89 15.92 -12.37
N LEU A 78 21.79 15.74 -13.11
CA LEU A 78 21.77 15.03 -14.38
C LEU A 78 21.20 15.94 -15.45
N THR A 79 21.87 16.04 -16.61
CA THR A 79 21.39 16.87 -17.72
C THR A 79 20.97 15.99 -18.89
N ILE A 80 19.71 16.08 -19.30
CA ILE A 80 19.19 15.42 -20.50
C ILE A 80 19.60 16.26 -21.71
N ALA A 81 20.33 15.67 -22.65
CA ALA A 81 20.86 16.36 -23.82
C ALA A 81 20.06 16.07 -25.09
N GLN A 82 19.53 14.85 -25.24
CA GLN A 82 18.87 14.41 -26.46
C GLN A 82 17.77 13.40 -26.15
N VAL A 83 16.71 13.40 -26.96
CA VAL A 83 15.64 12.40 -26.93
C VAL A 83 15.50 11.77 -28.30
N VAL A 84 15.35 10.44 -28.32
CA VAL A 84 15.13 9.64 -29.52
C VAL A 84 13.80 8.93 -29.35
N VAL A 85 12.94 8.97 -30.39
CA VAL A 85 11.70 8.21 -30.47
C VAL A 85 11.89 7.15 -31.55
N ASN A 86 11.82 5.89 -31.16
CA ASN A 86 12.23 4.72 -31.94
C ASN A 86 13.69 4.89 -32.40
N ASP A 87 13.90 5.24 -33.67
CA ASP A 87 15.24 5.42 -34.26
C ASP A 87 15.50 6.87 -34.73
N ALA A 88 14.60 7.81 -34.40
CA ALA A 88 14.67 9.19 -34.85
C ALA A 88 14.93 10.16 -33.69
N VAL A 89 15.92 11.04 -33.86
CA VAL A 89 16.14 12.16 -32.94
C VAL A 89 14.98 13.13 -33.06
N TRP A 90 14.38 13.49 -31.92
CA TRP A 90 13.22 14.39 -31.90
C TRP A 90 13.45 15.55 -30.93
N PRO A 91 13.05 16.78 -31.28
CA PRO A 91 13.13 17.92 -30.36
C PRO A 91 12.21 17.69 -29.15
N ALA A 92 12.74 17.95 -27.96
CA ALA A 92 12.01 17.84 -26.71
C ALA A 92 12.09 19.15 -25.93
N THR A 93 10.98 19.52 -25.27
CA THR A 93 10.95 20.61 -24.30
C THR A 93 11.00 20.03 -22.90
N ILE A 94 11.96 20.44 -22.08
CA ILE A 94 12.15 19.91 -20.72
C ILE A 94 11.85 21.01 -19.71
N THR A 95 10.88 20.76 -18.83
CA THR A 95 10.45 21.72 -17.80
C THR A 95 10.62 21.11 -16.40
N PRO A 96 11.11 21.84 -15.39
CA PRO A 96 11.50 23.26 -15.43
C PRO A 96 12.87 23.53 -16.08
N SER A 97 13.74 22.53 -16.19
CA SER A 97 15.07 22.64 -16.78
C SER A 97 15.53 21.27 -17.29
N ALA A 98 16.41 21.26 -18.31
CA ALA A 98 17.09 20.05 -18.79
C ALA A 98 18.09 19.48 -17.77
N THR A 99 18.64 20.34 -16.89
CA THR A 99 19.46 19.93 -15.75
C THR A 99 18.57 19.71 -14.54
N ILE A 100 18.48 18.46 -14.12
CA ILE A 100 17.61 17.98 -13.07
C ILE A 100 18.46 17.74 -11.81
N PRO A 101 18.21 18.45 -10.70
CA PRO A 101 18.96 18.23 -9.47
C PRO A 101 18.70 16.84 -8.90
N ARG A 102 19.57 16.34 -8.01
CA ARG A 102 19.34 15.05 -7.33
C ARG A 102 17.95 14.99 -6.68
N LEU A 103 17.19 13.93 -6.96
CA LEU A 103 15.78 13.73 -6.58
C LEU A 103 14.79 14.74 -7.18
N GLY A 104 15.27 15.67 -8.00
CA GLY A 104 14.47 16.59 -8.78
C GLY A 104 13.67 15.87 -9.86
N GLN A 105 12.57 16.50 -10.26
CA GLN A 105 11.64 16.00 -11.27
C GLN A 105 11.60 16.97 -12.44
N ALA A 106 11.46 16.45 -13.66
CA ALA A 106 11.23 17.23 -14.86
C ALA A 106 10.22 16.52 -15.79
N THR A 107 9.52 17.30 -16.59
CA THR A 107 8.63 16.80 -17.65
C THR A 107 9.31 17.02 -19.00
N VAL A 108 9.56 15.93 -19.70
CA VAL A 108 10.08 15.89 -21.07
C VAL A 108 8.89 15.78 -22.01
N ARG A 109 8.59 16.87 -22.72
CA ARG A 109 7.48 16.95 -23.68
C ARG A 109 8.00 16.86 -25.10
N LEU A 110 7.38 15.97 -25.88
CA LEU A 110 7.62 15.75 -27.30
C LEU A 110 6.33 16.08 -28.05
N ASP A 111 6.37 17.04 -28.96
CA ASP A 111 5.26 17.27 -29.89
C ASP A 111 5.37 16.22 -31.01
N TYR A 112 4.80 15.04 -30.77
CA TYR A 112 4.94 13.84 -31.59
C TYR A 112 3.57 13.26 -31.94
N GLN A 113 3.31 13.03 -33.23
CA GLN A 113 2.07 12.46 -33.72
C GLN A 113 2.12 10.93 -33.59
N TRP A 114 1.61 10.40 -32.48
CA TRP A 114 1.52 8.97 -32.24
C TRP A 114 0.20 8.38 -32.74
N SER A 115 0.20 7.08 -33.03
CA SER A 115 -0.94 6.30 -33.48
C SER A 115 -1.45 5.41 -32.35
N HIS A 116 -2.77 5.32 -32.20
CA HIS A 116 -3.39 4.45 -31.21
C HIS A 116 -3.07 2.98 -31.50
N GLY A 117 -2.63 2.24 -30.47
CA GLY A 117 -2.27 0.83 -30.53
C GLY A 117 -0.82 0.56 -30.94
N GLU A 118 -0.05 1.59 -31.30
CA GLU A 118 1.34 1.44 -31.74
C GLU A 118 2.30 1.42 -30.53
N ALA A 119 3.40 0.68 -30.65
CA ALA A 119 4.45 0.65 -29.64
C ALA A 119 5.51 1.72 -29.93
N TYR A 120 6.02 2.37 -28.88
CA TYR A 120 7.12 3.33 -28.99
C TYR A 120 8.22 3.03 -28.00
N ASN A 121 9.47 3.22 -28.43
CA ASN A 121 10.64 3.17 -27.58
C ASN A 121 11.27 4.57 -27.51
N LEU A 122 11.29 5.17 -26.32
CA LEU A 122 11.87 6.50 -26.12
C LEU A 122 13.20 6.35 -25.40
N THR A 123 14.28 6.85 -25.99
CA THR A 123 15.60 6.86 -25.36
C THR A 123 16.04 8.28 -25.07
N LEU A 124 16.28 8.57 -23.79
CA LEU A 124 16.82 9.83 -23.29
C LEU A 124 18.33 9.69 -23.09
N PHE A 125 19.11 10.52 -23.76
CA PHE A 125 20.56 10.57 -23.59
C PHE A 125 20.94 11.75 -22.71
N THR A 126 21.85 11.50 -21.77
CA THR A 126 22.45 12.56 -20.96
C THR A 126 23.56 13.29 -21.71
N ASN A 127 24.07 14.38 -21.14
CA ASN A 127 25.25 15.09 -21.65
C ASN A 127 26.53 14.23 -21.66
N HIS A 128 26.54 13.08 -20.97
CA HIS A 128 27.59 12.08 -21.01
C HIS A 128 27.28 10.89 -21.94
N ALA A 129 26.25 11.02 -22.78
CA ALA A 129 25.79 9.99 -23.71
C ALA A 129 25.36 8.67 -23.05
N ILE A 130 24.90 8.73 -21.79
CA ILE A 130 24.31 7.57 -21.10
C ILE A 130 22.83 7.47 -21.52
N PRO A 131 22.38 6.32 -22.10
CA PRO A 131 21.00 6.13 -22.52
C PRO A 131 20.10 5.68 -21.36
N PHE A 132 18.89 6.24 -21.29
CA PHE A 132 17.80 5.79 -20.44
C PHE A 132 16.56 5.54 -21.30
N THR A 133 16.04 4.31 -21.26
CA THR A 133 14.95 3.89 -22.14
C THR A 133 13.61 3.86 -21.41
N ALA A 134 12.57 4.33 -22.08
CA ALA A 134 11.17 4.27 -21.67
C ALA A 134 10.36 3.58 -22.76
N GLU A 135 9.70 2.48 -22.42
CA GLU A 135 8.87 1.73 -23.37
C GLU A 135 7.39 2.11 -23.21
N ILE A 136 6.73 2.31 -24.35
CA ILE A 136 5.28 2.46 -24.45
C ILE A 136 4.81 1.26 -25.26
N PRO A 137 4.40 0.15 -24.62
CA PRO A 137 4.08 -1.09 -25.34
C PRO A 137 2.84 -0.96 -26.22
N VAL A 138 1.87 -0.15 -25.80
CA VAL A 138 0.65 0.16 -26.54
C VAL A 138 0.29 1.62 -26.29
N ALA A 139 0.30 2.46 -27.32
CA ALA A 139 -0.08 3.86 -27.20
C ALA A 139 -1.61 4.04 -27.20
N PHE A 140 -2.12 4.78 -26.23
CA PHE A 140 -3.53 5.16 -26.14
C PHE A 140 -3.63 6.49 -25.39
N ASN A 141 -4.78 7.16 -25.48
CA ASN A 141 -4.97 8.45 -24.84
C ASN A 141 -5.04 8.28 -23.32
N THR A 142 -4.08 8.86 -22.59
CA THR A 142 -4.01 8.74 -21.13
C THR A 142 -5.23 9.42 -20.50
N PRO A 143 -5.97 8.73 -19.61
CA PRO A 143 -7.15 9.29 -18.97
C PRO A 143 -6.85 10.63 -18.29
N GLN A 144 -7.57 11.68 -18.70
CA GLN A 144 -7.47 13.00 -18.11
C GLN A 144 -8.53 13.19 -17.01
N PRO A 145 -8.23 13.97 -15.95
CA PRO A 145 -9.23 14.33 -14.95
C PRO A 145 -10.41 15.08 -15.58
N SER A 146 -11.60 14.49 -15.51
CA SER A 146 -12.86 15.04 -16.01
C SER A 146 -14.02 14.49 -15.18
N VAL A 147 -15.18 15.15 -15.14
CA VAL A 147 -16.35 14.65 -14.40
C VAL A 147 -16.71 13.21 -14.80
N ASN A 148 -16.63 12.90 -16.10
CA ASN A 148 -16.92 11.57 -16.62
C ASN A 148 -15.89 10.54 -16.17
N SER A 149 -14.58 10.83 -16.28
CA SER A 149 -13.53 9.91 -15.85
C SER A 149 -13.53 9.70 -14.34
N PHE A 150 -13.77 10.75 -13.54
CA PHE A 150 -13.99 10.60 -12.09
C PHE A 150 -15.17 9.68 -11.80
N GLY A 151 -16.29 9.85 -12.51
CA GLY A 151 -17.46 8.99 -12.39
C GLY A 151 -17.16 7.52 -12.74
N SER A 152 -16.46 7.26 -13.84
CA SER A 152 -16.07 5.91 -14.27
C SER A 152 -15.15 5.22 -13.26
N PHE A 153 -14.10 5.89 -12.80
CA PHE A 153 -13.21 5.32 -11.78
C PHE A 153 -13.91 5.12 -10.43
N ALA A 154 -14.83 6.01 -10.07
CA ALA A 154 -15.64 5.84 -8.87
C ALA A 154 -16.57 4.64 -8.98
N LEU A 155 -17.15 4.41 -10.15
CA LEU A 155 -18.00 3.24 -10.41
C LEU A 155 -17.20 1.93 -10.31
N ILE A 156 -15.96 1.91 -10.82
CA ILE A 156 -15.05 0.78 -10.65
C ILE A 156 -14.78 0.54 -9.17
N GLY A 157 -14.37 1.58 -8.42
CA GLY A 157 -14.11 1.46 -6.97
C GLY A 157 -15.36 1.06 -6.17
N LEU A 158 -16.55 1.49 -6.60
CA LEU A 158 -17.82 1.08 -6.01
C LEU A 158 -18.07 -0.42 -6.22
N TYR A 159 -17.87 -0.93 -7.44
CA TYR A 159 -18.05 -2.35 -7.74
C TYR A 159 -17.00 -3.24 -7.11
N VAL A 160 -15.77 -2.76 -6.94
CA VAL A 160 -14.67 -3.54 -6.39
C VAL A 160 -14.65 -3.53 -4.87
N GLY A 161 -14.91 -2.40 -4.21
CA GLY A 161 -14.83 -2.28 -2.76
C GLY A 161 -16.21 -2.24 -2.10
N VAL A 162 -16.99 -1.19 -2.37
CA VAL A 162 -18.22 -0.89 -1.62
C VAL A 162 -19.26 -2.00 -1.72
N VAL A 163 -19.67 -2.35 -2.95
CA VAL A 163 -20.72 -3.36 -3.20
C VAL A 163 -20.35 -4.72 -2.59
N PRO A 164 -19.19 -5.32 -2.88
CA PRO A 164 -18.85 -6.64 -2.37
C PRO A 164 -18.68 -6.66 -0.85
N VAL A 165 -18.08 -5.65 -0.24
CA VAL A 165 -18.02 -5.56 1.23
C VAL A 165 -19.44 -5.59 1.81
N TYR A 166 -20.37 -4.80 1.27
CA TYR A 166 -21.78 -4.85 1.70
C TYR A 166 -22.44 -6.20 1.46
N LEU A 167 -22.18 -6.85 0.32
CA LEU A 167 -22.66 -8.20 0.06
C LEU A 167 -22.17 -9.18 1.12
N GLY A 168 -20.95 -9.03 1.63
CA GLY A 168 -20.44 -9.77 2.79
C GLY A 168 -21.23 -9.46 4.08
N LEU A 169 -21.52 -8.18 4.35
CA LEU A 169 -22.29 -7.77 5.53
C LEU A 169 -23.73 -8.32 5.52
N VAL A 170 -24.33 -8.54 4.35
CA VAL A 170 -25.70 -9.06 4.19
C VAL A 170 -25.87 -10.45 4.81
N TRP A 171 -24.79 -11.21 5.01
CA TRP A 171 -24.83 -12.51 5.69
C TRP A 171 -25.08 -12.42 7.20
N TYR A 172 -24.97 -11.23 7.80
CA TYR A 172 -25.10 -11.02 9.24
C TYR A 172 -26.36 -11.67 9.88
N PRO A 173 -27.60 -11.52 9.32
CA PRO A 173 -28.80 -12.08 9.93
C PRO A 173 -28.83 -13.61 9.95
N ALA A 174 -28.16 -14.26 8.99
CA ALA A 174 -28.04 -15.72 8.93
C ALA A 174 -26.96 -16.22 9.89
N LEU A 175 -25.79 -15.58 9.88
CA LEU A 175 -24.63 -16.01 10.67
C LEU A 175 -24.82 -15.82 12.18
N ARG A 176 -25.59 -14.80 12.61
CA ARG A 176 -25.90 -14.59 14.04
C ARG A 176 -26.72 -15.72 14.68
N GLN A 177 -27.31 -16.60 13.87
CA GLN A 177 -28.10 -17.74 14.36
C GLN A 177 -27.23 -18.95 14.70
N LEU A 178 -25.94 -18.91 14.35
CA LEU A 178 -25.03 -20.03 14.51
C LEU A 178 -24.54 -20.18 15.95
N GLY A 179 -24.34 -21.43 16.37
CA GLY A 179 -23.83 -21.75 17.70
C GLY A 179 -22.36 -21.37 17.89
N ARG A 180 -21.89 -21.38 19.14
CA ARG A 180 -20.53 -20.98 19.53
C ARG A 180 -19.41 -21.64 18.73
N ARG A 181 -19.50 -22.95 18.46
CA ARG A 181 -18.47 -23.70 17.72
C ARG A 181 -18.32 -23.20 16.29
N TRP A 182 -19.45 -22.94 15.62
CA TRP A 182 -19.47 -22.39 14.26
C TRP A 182 -18.94 -20.96 14.21
N MET A 183 -19.17 -20.16 15.24
CA MET A 183 -18.55 -18.83 15.30
C MET A 183 -17.03 -18.89 15.40
N VAL A 184 -16.47 -19.79 16.22
CA VAL A 184 -15.02 -19.96 16.29
C VAL A 184 -14.46 -20.46 14.97
N PHE A 185 -15.17 -21.37 14.30
CA PHE A 185 -14.83 -21.82 12.95
C PHE A 185 -14.81 -20.67 11.94
N LEU A 186 -15.85 -19.83 11.92
CA LEU A 186 -15.93 -18.67 11.02
C LEU A 186 -14.85 -17.63 11.29
N LEU A 187 -14.59 -17.31 12.56
CA LEU A 187 -13.46 -16.43 12.93
C LEU A 187 -12.12 -17.00 12.45
N ALA A 188 -11.93 -18.31 12.58
CA ALA A 188 -10.72 -18.96 12.09
C ALA A 188 -10.63 -18.98 10.55
N ILE A 189 -11.75 -19.14 9.84
CA ILE A 189 -11.81 -18.94 8.38
C ILE A 189 -11.36 -17.53 8.03
N THR A 190 -11.93 -16.51 8.67
CA THR A 190 -11.54 -15.12 8.45
C THR A 190 -10.04 -14.92 8.71
N ALA A 191 -9.49 -15.45 9.81
CA ALA A 191 -8.06 -15.36 10.07
C ALA A 191 -7.23 -16.03 8.96
N GLY A 192 -7.64 -17.20 8.48
CA GLY A 192 -6.98 -17.88 7.37
C GLY A 192 -7.02 -17.08 6.06
N LEU A 193 -8.17 -16.52 5.71
CA LEU A 193 -8.34 -15.63 4.55
C LEU A 193 -7.39 -14.42 4.64
N LEU A 194 -7.41 -13.73 5.78
CA LEU A 194 -6.59 -12.54 5.99
C LEU A 194 -5.09 -12.85 6.07
N VAL A 195 -4.67 -14.04 6.54
CA VAL A 195 -3.26 -14.45 6.47
C VAL A 195 -2.82 -14.62 5.01
N PHE A 196 -3.62 -15.29 4.18
CA PHE A 196 -3.30 -15.43 2.75
C PHE A 196 -3.20 -14.05 2.09
N LEU A 197 -4.19 -13.19 2.34
CA LEU A 197 -4.22 -11.82 1.84
C LEU A 197 -3.01 -10.99 2.29
N GLY A 198 -2.64 -11.08 3.57
CA GLY A 198 -1.47 -10.37 4.10
C GLY A 198 -0.17 -10.82 3.42
N LEU A 199 -0.06 -12.10 3.06
CA LEU A 199 1.09 -12.62 2.30
C LEU A 199 1.08 -12.18 0.84
N ASP A 200 -0.08 -12.21 0.20
CA ASP A 200 -0.25 -11.80 -1.21
C ASP A 200 0.07 -10.31 -1.38
N THR A 201 -0.50 -9.46 -0.53
CA THR A 201 -0.21 -8.01 -0.51
C THR A 201 1.25 -7.69 -0.22
N LEU A 202 1.88 -8.44 0.70
CA LEU A 202 3.29 -8.27 0.98
C LEU A 202 4.14 -8.65 -0.24
N ALA A 203 3.82 -9.75 -0.91
CA ALA A 203 4.51 -10.19 -2.11
C ALA A 203 4.39 -9.14 -3.23
N GLU A 204 3.17 -8.65 -3.48
CA GLU A 204 2.89 -7.59 -4.45
C GLU A 204 3.67 -6.30 -4.13
N ALA A 205 3.68 -5.88 -2.86
CA ALA A 205 4.43 -4.70 -2.44
C ALA A 205 5.95 -4.85 -2.68
N LEU A 206 6.48 -6.05 -2.46
CA LEU A 206 7.90 -6.37 -2.71
C LEU A 206 8.22 -6.46 -4.19
N GLU A 207 7.31 -6.94 -5.02
CA GLU A 207 7.45 -6.98 -6.47
C GLU A 207 7.48 -5.55 -7.04
N GLN A 208 6.50 -4.73 -6.66
CA GLN A 208 6.42 -3.33 -7.08
C GLN A 208 7.54 -2.45 -6.49
N ALA A 209 8.18 -2.87 -5.40
CA ALA A 209 9.33 -2.15 -4.83
C ALA A 209 10.51 -2.00 -5.81
N SER A 210 10.59 -2.86 -6.83
CA SER A 210 11.58 -2.75 -7.90
C SER A 210 11.35 -1.54 -8.82
N SER A 211 10.09 -1.12 -8.98
CA SER A 211 9.67 0.05 -9.77
C SER A 211 9.84 1.38 -9.02
N VAL A 212 10.19 1.33 -7.73
CA VAL A 212 10.44 2.52 -6.91
C VAL A 212 11.84 3.06 -7.20
N PRO A 213 12.00 4.38 -7.42
CA PRO A 213 13.31 5.02 -7.51
C PRO A 213 14.28 4.55 -6.42
N THR A 214 15.45 4.03 -6.80
CA THR A 214 16.41 3.41 -5.87
C THR A 214 16.70 4.23 -4.61
N PRO A 215 16.89 5.57 -4.66
CA PRO A 215 17.12 6.38 -3.48
C PRO A 215 15.97 6.38 -2.45
N MET A 216 14.75 6.04 -2.87
CA MET A 216 13.56 5.94 -2.02
C MET A 216 13.46 4.60 -1.28
N GLN A 217 14.36 3.65 -1.56
CA GLN A 217 14.47 2.37 -0.87
C GLN A 217 13.15 1.59 -0.83
N GLY A 218 12.63 1.16 -1.99
CA GLY A 218 11.33 0.48 -2.10
C GLY A 218 11.08 -0.62 -1.06
N VAL A 219 12.04 -1.55 -0.86
CA VAL A 219 11.93 -2.61 0.17
C VAL A 219 11.90 -2.03 1.59
N GLY A 220 12.70 -0.99 1.85
CA GLY A 220 12.67 -0.26 3.12
C GLY A 220 11.31 0.41 3.35
N LEU A 221 10.70 0.97 2.31
CA LEU A 221 9.36 1.55 2.34
C LEU A 221 8.30 0.49 2.67
N VAL A 222 8.41 -0.72 2.11
CA VAL A 222 7.53 -1.86 2.45
C VAL A 222 7.65 -2.22 3.93
N GLY A 223 8.89 -2.36 4.42
CA GLY A 223 9.16 -2.70 5.82
C GLY A 223 8.63 -1.64 6.78
N VAL A 224 8.96 -0.37 6.54
CA VAL A 224 8.52 0.75 7.38
C VAL A 224 6.99 0.90 7.33
N GLY A 225 6.39 0.88 6.14
CA GLY A 225 4.93 1.02 5.98
C GLY A 225 4.16 -0.08 6.70
N SER A 226 4.58 -1.34 6.52
CA SER A 226 3.94 -2.51 7.14
C SER A 226 4.07 -2.48 8.66
N VAL A 227 5.30 -2.34 9.16
CA VAL A 227 5.58 -2.42 10.60
C VAL A 227 5.00 -1.22 11.35
N ALA A 228 5.15 -0.01 10.81
CA ALA A 228 4.60 1.19 11.43
C ALA A 228 3.08 1.13 11.51
N THR A 229 2.41 0.68 10.45
CA THR A 229 0.95 0.57 10.43
C THR A 229 0.46 -0.47 11.44
N PHE A 230 1.10 -1.65 11.49
CA PHE A 230 0.77 -2.69 12.46
C PHE A 230 0.83 -2.14 13.89
N PHE A 231 1.95 -1.53 14.28
CA PHE A 231 2.13 -1.03 15.65
C PHE A 231 1.26 0.19 15.97
N LEU A 232 0.97 1.04 14.97
CA LEU A 232 0.06 2.16 15.13
C LEU A 232 -1.36 1.67 15.45
N LEU A 233 -1.86 0.69 14.70
CA LEU A 233 -3.19 0.11 14.93
C LEU A 233 -3.25 -0.65 16.26
N ASP A 234 -2.25 -1.47 16.60
CA ASP A 234 -2.19 -2.16 17.90
C ASP A 234 -2.14 -1.16 19.08
N ALA A 235 -1.43 -0.04 18.94
CA ALA A 235 -1.40 1.02 19.95
C ALA A 235 -2.77 1.69 20.12
N ILE A 236 -3.48 1.94 19.02
CA ILE A 236 -4.85 2.47 19.02
C ILE A 236 -5.81 1.47 19.69
N SER A 237 -5.73 0.19 19.32
CA SER A 237 -6.49 -0.92 19.90
C SER A 237 -6.35 -0.98 21.42
N ARG A 238 -5.10 -1.00 21.92
CA ARG A 238 -4.80 -1.06 23.36
C ARG A 238 -5.30 0.16 24.12
N ARG A 239 -5.15 1.36 23.55
CA ARG A 239 -5.66 2.60 24.16
C ARG A 239 -7.17 2.57 24.31
N GLN A 240 -7.89 2.09 23.31
CA GLN A 240 -9.35 1.96 23.37
C GLN A 240 -9.79 0.90 24.38
N ALA A 241 -9.03 -0.18 24.54
CA ALA A 241 -9.29 -1.19 25.56
C ALA A 241 -9.16 -0.64 26.98
N GLY A 242 -8.25 0.30 27.24
CA GLY A 242 -8.02 0.88 28.58
C GLY A 242 -9.16 1.77 29.12
N GLN A 243 -10.12 2.19 28.29
CA GLN A 243 -11.16 3.18 28.65
C GLN A 243 -12.39 2.60 29.38
N GLY A 244 -12.35 1.36 29.88
CA GLY A 244 -13.46 0.78 30.66
C GLY A 244 -14.75 0.53 29.87
N ARG A 245 -14.68 0.48 28.53
CA ARG A 245 -15.83 0.20 27.63
C ARG A 245 -16.47 -1.16 27.88
N SER A 246 -17.78 -1.25 27.64
CA SER A 246 -18.51 -2.51 27.68
C SER A 246 -17.96 -3.52 26.65
N GLU A 247 -18.19 -4.81 26.86
CA GLU A 247 -17.71 -5.83 25.90
C GLU A 247 -18.32 -5.65 24.50
N SER A 248 -19.57 -5.18 24.40
CA SER A 248 -20.24 -4.94 23.11
C SER A 248 -19.60 -3.76 22.37
N GLU A 249 -19.32 -2.65 23.07
CA GLU A 249 -18.62 -1.51 22.50
C GLU A 249 -17.19 -1.89 22.07
N ARG A 250 -16.49 -2.74 22.83
CA ARG A 250 -15.17 -3.25 22.44
C ARG A 250 -15.22 -4.06 21.15
N ARG A 251 -16.20 -4.96 21.01
CA ARG A 251 -16.39 -5.75 19.77
C ARG A 251 -16.76 -4.88 18.58
N LEU A 252 -17.57 -3.84 18.79
CA LEU A 252 -17.89 -2.86 17.75
C LEU A 252 -16.66 -2.01 17.37
N SER A 253 -15.87 -1.56 18.35
CA SER A 253 -14.62 -0.83 18.12
C SER A 253 -13.64 -1.66 17.30
N LEU A 254 -13.54 -2.95 17.63
CA LEU A 254 -12.75 -3.91 16.86
C LEU A 254 -13.30 -4.04 15.43
N ALA A 255 -14.61 -4.21 15.24
CA ALA A 255 -15.19 -4.26 13.89
C ALA A 255 -14.86 -3.01 13.06
N TYR A 256 -14.85 -1.81 13.66
CA TYR A 256 -14.42 -0.59 12.98
C TYR A 256 -12.93 -0.58 12.68
N MET A 257 -12.07 -1.09 13.57
CA MET A 257 -10.65 -1.20 13.31
C MET A 257 -10.37 -2.17 12.16
N ILE A 258 -11.08 -3.30 12.13
CA ILE A 258 -11.06 -4.26 11.01
C ILE A 258 -11.51 -3.57 9.72
N ALA A 259 -12.63 -2.84 9.75
CA ALA A 259 -13.12 -2.09 8.59
C ALA A 259 -12.11 -1.03 8.11
N VAL A 260 -11.42 -0.33 9.02
CA VAL A 260 -10.36 0.63 8.65
C VAL A 260 -9.17 -0.09 8.01
N GLY A 261 -8.73 -1.22 8.57
CA GLY A 261 -7.62 -1.99 8.01
C GLY A 261 -7.93 -2.53 6.61
N ILE A 262 -9.13 -3.11 6.44
CA ILE A 262 -9.66 -3.54 5.13
C ILE A 262 -9.80 -2.33 4.18
N GLY A 263 -10.31 -1.19 4.67
CA GLY A 263 -10.38 0.03 3.87
C GLY A 263 -9.03 0.49 3.35
N LEU A 264 -7.99 0.47 4.18
CA LEU A 264 -6.63 0.82 3.75
C LEU A 264 -6.07 -0.19 2.75
N HIS A 265 -6.41 -1.47 2.87
CA HIS A 265 -6.06 -2.48 1.89
C HIS A 265 -6.76 -2.23 0.54
N ASN A 266 -8.08 -1.98 0.57
CA ASN A 266 -8.91 -1.66 -0.61
C ASN A 266 -8.48 -0.37 -1.33
N LEU A 267 -7.90 0.58 -0.60
CA LEU A 267 -7.24 1.75 -1.22
C LEU A 267 -6.11 1.31 -2.17
N GLY A 268 -5.29 0.33 -1.75
CA GLY A 268 -4.22 -0.24 -2.55
C GLY A 268 -4.74 -0.99 -3.78
N GLU A 269 -5.79 -1.80 -3.62
CA GLU A 269 -6.46 -2.48 -4.74
C GLU A 269 -6.98 -1.48 -5.78
N GLY A 270 -7.67 -0.43 -5.31
CA GLY A 270 -8.15 0.64 -6.17
C GLY A 270 -7.02 1.32 -6.93
N LEU A 271 -5.89 1.57 -6.26
CA LEU A 271 -4.71 2.16 -6.89
C LEU A 271 -4.15 1.27 -8.01
N ALA A 272 -4.02 -0.03 -7.76
CA ALA A 272 -3.53 -0.99 -8.75
C ALA A 272 -4.45 -1.03 -9.99
N ILE A 273 -5.77 -1.09 -9.79
CA ILE A 273 -6.73 -1.03 -10.89
C ILE A 273 -6.63 0.30 -11.63
N GLY A 274 -6.63 1.42 -10.91
CA GLY A 274 -6.50 2.74 -11.51
C GLY A 274 -5.24 2.87 -12.37
N ALA A 275 -4.11 2.39 -11.86
CA ALA A 275 -2.83 2.38 -12.56
C ALA A 275 -2.86 1.50 -13.82
N ALA A 276 -3.44 0.29 -13.74
CA ALA A 276 -3.58 -0.59 -14.90
C ALA A 276 -4.40 0.08 -16.04
N TYR A 277 -5.51 0.75 -15.70
CA TYR A 277 -6.27 1.53 -16.68
C TYR A 277 -5.50 2.78 -17.17
N ASN A 278 -4.68 3.40 -16.32
CA ASN A 278 -3.82 4.53 -16.72
C ASN A 278 -2.70 4.11 -17.67
N LEU A 279 -2.26 2.85 -17.60
CA LEU A 279 -1.25 2.22 -18.47
C LEU A 279 -1.85 1.46 -19.67
N GLY A 280 -3.19 1.40 -19.77
CA GLY A 280 -3.88 0.79 -20.91
C GLY A 280 -3.94 -0.73 -20.83
N GLU A 281 -3.56 -1.30 -19.69
CA GLU A 281 -3.58 -2.73 -19.40
C GLU A 281 -5.01 -3.17 -19.03
N ILE A 282 -5.95 -2.99 -19.95
CA ILE A 282 -7.40 -3.20 -19.71
C ILE A 282 -7.68 -4.64 -19.27
N ALA A 283 -6.98 -5.62 -19.86
CA ALA A 283 -7.13 -7.03 -19.49
C ALA A 283 -6.68 -7.29 -18.05
N LEU A 284 -5.54 -6.71 -17.63
CA LEU A 284 -5.06 -6.78 -16.25
C LEU A 284 -6.06 -6.09 -15.31
N GLY A 285 -6.50 -4.89 -15.64
CA GLY A 285 -7.49 -4.15 -14.85
C GLY A 285 -8.79 -4.94 -14.65
N ALA A 286 -9.32 -5.57 -15.70
CA ALA A 286 -10.53 -6.38 -15.61
C ALA A 286 -10.33 -7.65 -14.76
N PHE A 287 -9.18 -8.30 -14.89
CA PHE A 287 -8.78 -9.45 -14.08
C PHE A 287 -8.72 -9.10 -12.60
N LEU A 288 -8.03 -8.00 -12.26
CA LEU A 288 -7.91 -7.49 -10.89
C LEU A 288 -9.29 -7.18 -10.29
N VAL A 289 -10.17 -6.50 -11.05
CA VAL A 289 -11.54 -6.19 -10.63
C VAL A 289 -12.30 -7.46 -10.21
N VAL A 290 -12.27 -8.52 -11.02
CA VAL A 290 -12.99 -9.76 -10.71
C VAL A 290 -12.43 -10.44 -9.46
N GLY A 291 -11.10 -10.52 -9.35
CA GLY A 291 -10.47 -11.13 -8.18
C GLY A 291 -10.78 -10.40 -6.88
N PHE A 292 -10.64 -9.08 -6.89
CA PHE A 292 -10.92 -8.24 -5.73
C PHE A 292 -12.40 -8.21 -5.34
N ILE A 293 -13.34 -8.33 -6.30
CA ILE A 293 -14.77 -8.48 -5.98
C ILE A 293 -15.00 -9.71 -5.10
N ILE A 294 -14.45 -10.87 -5.50
CA ILE A 294 -14.65 -12.13 -4.78
C ILE A 294 -14.04 -12.02 -3.38
N GLN A 295 -12.85 -11.45 -3.30
CA GLN A 295 -12.13 -11.24 -2.05
C GLN A 295 -12.88 -10.31 -1.09
N ASN A 296 -13.34 -9.15 -1.57
CA ASN A 296 -14.04 -8.16 -0.77
C ASN A 296 -15.38 -8.65 -0.19
N ILE A 297 -16.05 -9.61 -0.85
CA ILE A 297 -17.23 -10.28 -0.27
C ILE A 297 -16.84 -11.01 1.02
N THR A 298 -15.70 -11.71 1.00
CA THR A 298 -15.23 -12.45 2.18
C THR A 298 -14.69 -11.55 3.28
N GLU A 299 -14.18 -10.36 2.94
CA GLU A 299 -13.73 -9.37 3.89
C GLU A 299 -14.88 -8.71 4.67
N GLY A 300 -16.02 -8.49 4.00
CA GLY A 300 -17.25 -8.08 4.68
C GLY A 300 -17.68 -9.04 5.80
N LEU A 301 -17.48 -10.36 5.61
CA LEU A 301 -17.70 -11.36 6.67
C LEU A 301 -16.74 -11.16 7.85
N GLY A 302 -15.49 -10.80 7.57
CA GLY A 302 -14.49 -10.51 8.60
C GLY A 302 -14.84 -9.30 9.45
N ILE A 303 -15.38 -8.24 8.83
CA ILE A 303 -15.83 -7.03 9.54
C ILE A 303 -16.95 -7.34 10.55
N ILE A 304 -17.92 -8.19 10.18
CA ILE A 304 -19.05 -8.53 11.07
C ILE A 304 -18.70 -9.57 12.12
N ALA A 305 -17.65 -10.37 11.93
CA ALA A 305 -17.35 -11.51 12.78
C ALA A 305 -17.27 -11.17 14.30
N PRO A 306 -16.64 -10.06 14.73
CA PRO A 306 -16.61 -9.67 16.14
C PRO A 306 -17.98 -9.31 16.70
N ILE A 307 -18.91 -8.82 15.88
CA ILE A 307 -20.21 -8.29 16.30
C ILE A 307 -21.38 -9.24 16.02
N LEU A 308 -21.13 -10.48 15.60
CA LEU A 308 -22.17 -11.47 15.31
C LEU A 308 -23.08 -11.78 16.51
N ARG A 309 -22.54 -11.73 17.74
CA ARG A 309 -23.32 -11.92 18.99
C ARG A 309 -24.02 -10.66 19.47
N ASP A 310 -23.68 -9.51 18.90
CA ASP A 310 -24.27 -8.22 19.24
C ASP A 310 -25.43 -7.89 18.30
N ARG A 311 -26.21 -6.86 18.63
CA ARG A 311 -27.24 -6.28 17.77
C ARG A 311 -26.85 -4.86 17.37
N PRO A 312 -25.82 -4.68 16.52
CA PRO A 312 -25.42 -3.37 16.03
C PRO A 312 -26.61 -2.74 15.27
N GLY A 313 -26.80 -1.43 15.44
CA GLY A 313 -27.78 -0.70 14.64
C GLY A 313 -27.42 -0.70 13.15
N LEU A 314 -28.41 -0.59 12.27
CA LEU A 314 -28.20 -0.55 10.81
C LEU A 314 -27.22 0.55 10.38
N ARG A 315 -27.19 1.67 11.11
CA ARG A 315 -26.20 2.75 10.91
C ARG A 315 -24.76 2.26 11.05
N HIS A 316 -24.49 1.39 12.01
CA HIS A 316 -23.14 0.85 12.20
C HIS A 316 -22.78 -0.10 11.06
N LEU A 317 -23.69 -0.97 10.63
CA LEU A 317 -23.45 -1.83 9.46
C LEU A 317 -23.21 -1.01 8.19
N ALA A 318 -23.98 0.05 7.97
CA ALA A 318 -23.75 1.00 6.88
C ALA A 318 -22.35 1.65 6.97
N LEU A 319 -22.00 2.20 8.12
CA LEU A 319 -20.69 2.84 8.29
C LEU A 319 -19.53 1.86 8.15
N LEU A 320 -19.67 0.64 8.65
CA LEU A 320 -18.65 -0.41 8.54
C LEU A 320 -18.39 -0.78 7.07
N GLY A 321 -19.46 -0.96 6.28
CA GLY A 321 -19.32 -1.25 4.85
C GLY A 321 -18.71 -0.08 4.07
N LEU A 322 -19.10 1.15 4.42
CA LEU A 322 -18.54 2.34 3.79
C LEU A 322 -17.06 2.54 4.15
N VAL A 323 -16.68 2.36 5.41
CA VAL A 323 -15.28 2.47 5.86
C VAL A 323 -14.41 1.39 5.23
N GLY A 324 -14.92 0.15 5.11
CA GLY A 324 -14.20 -0.95 4.47
C GLY A 324 -14.11 -0.82 2.95
N GLY A 325 -15.16 -0.37 2.26
CA GLY A 325 -15.21 -0.43 0.80
C GLY A 325 -14.95 0.90 0.07
N ALA A 326 -15.31 2.05 0.65
CA ALA A 326 -15.19 3.34 -0.05
C ALA A 326 -13.75 3.78 -0.38
N PRO A 327 -12.72 3.43 0.41
CA PRO A 327 -11.35 3.77 0.05
C PRO A 327 -10.91 3.23 -1.31
N ALA A 328 -11.50 2.15 -1.83
CA ALA A 328 -11.23 1.67 -3.19
C ALA A 328 -11.50 2.74 -4.26
N ILE A 329 -12.52 3.60 -4.06
CA ILE A 329 -12.83 4.72 -4.96
C ILE A 329 -11.70 5.75 -4.96
N LEU A 330 -11.15 6.06 -3.79
CA LEU A 330 -10.00 6.96 -3.69
C LEU A 330 -8.79 6.34 -4.37
N GLY A 331 -8.60 5.04 -4.21
CA GLY A 331 -7.54 4.28 -4.86
C GLY A 331 -7.62 4.39 -6.38
N THR A 332 -8.79 4.11 -6.97
CA THR A 332 -8.98 4.15 -8.43
C THR A 332 -8.77 5.55 -9.00
N TRP A 333 -9.16 6.61 -8.28
CA TRP A 333 -8.85 7.98 -8.69
C TRP A 333 -7.36 8.27 -8.64
N ILE A 334 -6.67 7.95 -7.54
CA ILE A 334 -5.23 8.22 -7.40
C ILE A 334 -4.47 7.43 -8.47
N GLY A 335 -4.75 6.14 -8.62
CA GLY A 335 -4.08 5.29 -9.61
C GLY A 335 -4.39 5.71 -11.05
N GLY A 336 -5.64 6.11 -11.31
CA GLY A 336 -6.11 6.50 -12.64
C GLY A 336 -5.58 7.84 -13.13
N PHE A 337 -5.28 8.78 -12.23
CA PHE A 337 -4.91 10.16 -12.60
C PHE A 337 -3.49 10.57 -12.21
N ALA A 338 -2.89 9.89 -11.23
CA ALA A 338 -1.57 10.20 -10.72
C ALA A 338 -0.87 8.93 -10.21
N PRO A 339 -0.64 7.93 -11.07
CA PRO A 339 0.07 6.74 -10.66
C PRO A 339 1.47 7.13 -10.17
N SER A 340 1.87 6.54 -9.06
CA SER A 340 3.20 6.72 -8.48
C SER A 340 3.64 5.37 -7.90
N PRO A 341 4.72 4.76 -8.42
CA PRO A 341 5.23 3.50 -7.88
C PRO A 341 5.55 3.61 -6.39
N THR A 342 6.06 4.77 -5.95
CA THR A 342 6.38 5.03 -4.54
C THR A 342 5.14 5.05 -3.67
N LEU A 343 4.08 5.76 -4.09
CA LEU A 343 2.82 5.76 -3.35
C LEU A 343 2.13 4.39 -3.40
N GLY A 344 2.23 3.66 -4.52
CA GLY A 344 1.70 2.31 -4.64
C GLY A 344 2.31 1.35 -3.65
N VAL A 345 3.63 1.29 -3.61
CA VAL A 345 4.35 0.46 -2.63
C VAL A 345 4.05 0.89 -1.21
N LEU A 346 3.98 2.19 -0.92
CA LEU A 346 3.62 2.68 0.43
C LEU A 346 2.21 2.24 0.84
N PHE A 347 1.21 2.41 -0.03
CA PHE A 347 -0.17 2.04 0.31
C PHE A 347 -0.37 0.53 0.41
N LEU A 348 0.25 -0.26 -0.46
CA LEU A 348 0.28 -1.72 -0.33
C LEU A 348 0.91 -2.13 1.01
N ALA A 349 2.04 -1.53 1.38
CA ALA A 349 2.69 -1.80 2.66
C ALA A 349 1.81 -1.42 3.87
N ILE A 350 1.12 -0.28 3.81
CA ILE A 350 0.14 0.11 4.83
C ILE A 350 -0.98 -0.94 4.92
N GLY A 351 -1.52 -1.38 3.79
CA GLY A 351 -2.52 -2.45 3.70
C GLY A 351 -2.02 -3.75 4.35
N THR A 352 -0.83 -4.21 3.98
CA THR A 352 -0.17 -5.39 4.56
C THR A 352 -0.06 -5.29 6.08
N GLY A 353 0.46 -4.16 6.60
CA GLY A 353 0.57 -3.93 8.03
C GLY A 353 -0.78 -3.96 8.76
N ALA A 354 -1.81 -3.39 8.14
CA ALA A 354 -3.16 -3.36 8.70
C ALA A 354 -3.83 -4.74 8.71
N VAL A 355 -3.71 -5.50 7.63
CA VAL A 355 -4.25 -6.87 7.53
C VAL A 355 -3.61 -7.78 8.59
N PHE A 356 -2.28 -7.71 8.77
CA PHE A 356 -1.62 -8.50 9.81
C PHE A 356 -2.01 -8.11 11.23
N GLU A 357 -2.28 -6.82 11.49
CA GLU A 357 -2.79 -6.38 12.80
C GLU A 357 -4.18 -6.93 13.08
N VAL A 358 -5.05 -6.93 12.06
CA VAL A 358 -6.38 -7.53 12.18
C VAL A 358 -6.29 -9.04 12.45
N VAL A 359 -5.42 -9.76 11.74
CA VAL A 359 -5.17 -11.20 12.00
C VAL A 359 -4.76 -11.40 13.46
N TYR A 360 -3.88 -10.56 13.98
CA TYR A 360 -3.42 -10.61 15.36
C TYR A 360 -4.58 -10.40 16.35
N GLU A 361 -5.48 -9.45 16.09
CA GLU A 361 -6.66 -9.21 16.94
C GLU A 361 -7.70 -10.34 16.89
N ILE A 362 -7.95 -10.91 15.70
CA ILE A 362 -8.80 -12.10 15.57
C ILE A 362 -8.19 -13.28 16.31
N ALA A 363 -6.87 -13.47 16.24
CA ALA A 363 -6.18 -14.51 16.99
C ALA A 363 -6.37 -14.35 18.50
N LYS A 364 -6.27 -13.12 19.04
CA LYS A 364 -6.58 -12.83 20.46
C LYS A 364 -8.03 -13.17 20.80
N LEU A 365 -9.00 -12.85 19.93
CA LEU A 365 -10.41 -13.21 20.14
C LEU A 365 -10.62 -14.73 20.17
N ILE A 366 -10.04 -15.46 19.22
CA ILE A 366 -10.11 -16.92 19.16
C ILE A 366 -9.49 -17.53 20.42
N GLN A 367 -8.33 -17.02 20.86
CA GLN A 367 -7.66 -17.46 22.08
C GLN A 367 -8.54 -17.23 23.31
N LYS A 368 -9.17 -16.05 23.43
CA LYS A 368 -10.11 -15.75 24.53
C LYS A 368 -11.31 -16.71 24.51
N ASP A 369 -11.93 -16.96 23.37
CA ASP A 369 -13.08 -17.86 23.27
C ASP A 369 -12.70 -19.33 23.51
N THR A 370 -11.47 -19.73 23.17
CA THR A 370 -10.96 -21.10 23.33
C THR A 370 -10.43 -21.37 24.75
N SER A 371 -10.05 -20.34 25.51
CA SER A 371 -9.63 -20.48 26.91
C SER A 371 -10.69 -21.13 27.82
N ARG A 372 -11.97 -20.95 27.48
CA ARG A 372 -13.11 -21.55 28.18
C ARG A 372 -13.40 -23.00 27.75
N GLN A 373 -13.07 -23.34 26.51
CA GLN A 373 -13.28 -24.68 25.94
C GLN A 373 -12.31 -24.88 24.76
N PRO A 374 -11.33 -25.81 24.85
CA PRO A 374 -10.39 -26.07 23.78
C PRO A 374 -11.09 -26.55 22.51
N MET A 375 -10.82 -25.91 21.38
CA MET A 375 -11.37 -26.27 20.06
C MET A 375 -10.28 -26.26 18.98
N PRO A 376 -9.11 -26.89 19.20
CA PRO A 376 -7.95 -26.75 18.31
C PRO A 376 -8.24 -27.23 16.87
N LEU A 377 -8.98 -28.34 16.72
CA LEU A 377 -9.36 -28.84 15.40
C LEU A 377 -10.29 -27.89 14.66
N THR A 378 -11.19 -27.19 15.35
CA THR A 378 -12.10 -26.22 14.73
C THR A 378 -11.36 -24.97 14.29
N VAL A 379 -10.39 -24.50 15.08
CA VAL A 379 -9.53 -23.38 14.69
C VAL A 379 -8.66 -23.77 13.51
N PHE A 380 -7.98 -24.92 13.57
CA PHE A 380 -7.15 -25.42 12.47
C PHE A 380 -7.95 -25.61 11.19
N SER A 381 -9.10 -26.29 11.25
CA SER A 381 -9.94 -26.51 10.08
C SER A 381 -10.44 -25.20 9.48
N GLY A 382 -10.82 -24.23 10.32
CA GLY A 382 -11.26 -22.92 9.84
C GLY A 382 -10.14 -22.18 9.14
N LEU A 383 -8.97 -22.07 9.79
CA LEU A 383 -7.79 -21.39 9.24
C LEU A 383 -7.35 -22.01 7.91
N LEU A 384 -7.25 -23.35 7.85
CA LEU A 384 -6.91 -24.05 6.62
C LEU A 384 -7.97 -23.85 5.54
N THR A 385 -9.25 -23.88 5.89
CA THR A 385 -10.35 -23.60 4.94
C THR A 385 -10.22 -22.20 4.36
N GLY A 386 -9.95 -21.19 5.19
CA GLY A 386 -9.71 -19.81 4.72
C GLY A 386 -8.55 -19.72 3.74
N LEU A 387 -7.39 -20.28 4.10
CA LEU A 387 -6.21 -20.32 3.22
C LEU A 387 -6.52 -21.02 1.87
N LEU A 388 -7.16 -22.19 1.93
CA LEU A 388 -7.51 -22.97 0.72
C LEU A 388 -8.53 -22.26 -0.15
N LEU A 389 -9.51 -21.56 0.43
CA LEU A 389 -10.51 -20.82 -0.33
C LEU A 389 -9.86 -19.74 -1.20
N LEU A 390 -8.96 -18.92 -0.64
CA LEU A 390 -8.27 -17.90 -1.43
C LEU A 390 -7.23 -18.50 -2.38
N TRP A 391 -6.54 -19.57 -1.98
CA TRP A 391 -5.62 -20.26 -2.90
C TRP A 391 -6.35 -20.83 -4.12
N VAL A 392 -7.49 -21.52 -3.93
CA VAL A 392 -8.32 -22.02 -5.04
C VAL A 392 -8.89 -20.87 -5.86
N THR A 393 -9.37 -19.80 -5.21
CA THR A 393 -9.88 -18.61 -5.89
C THR A 393 -8.79 -18.01 -6.79
N GLY A 394 -7.58 -17.81 -6.26
CA GLY A 394 -6.44 -17.33 -7.03
C GLY A 394 -6.06 -18.26 -8.20
N LEU A 395 -6.18 -19.58 -8.03
CA LEU A 395 -5.94 -20.57 -9.09
C LEU A 395 -7.02 -20.57 -10.18
N LEU A 396 -8.26 -20.20 -9.86
CA LEU A 396 -9.35 -20.12 -10.84
C LEU A 396 -9.36 -18.80 -11.61
N ILE A 397 -8.79 -17.75 -11.01
CA ILE A 397 -8.72 -16.42 -11.63
C ILE A 397 -7.49 -16.33 -12.54
N LYS A 398 -6.31 -16.80 -12.09
CA LYS A 398 -5.07 -16.90 -12.89
C LYS A 398 -5.19 -17.94 -14.01
#